data_AF-A0A8B4CKA1-F1
#
_entry.id   AF-A0A8B4CKA1-F1
#
_cell.length_a   1.000
_cell.length_b   1.000
_cell.length_c   1.000
_cell.angle_alpha   90.00
_cell.angle_beta   90.00
_cell.angle_gamma   90.00
#
_symmetry.space_group_name_H-M   'P 1'
#
loop_
_entity.id
_entity.type
_entity.pdbx_description
1 polymer ?
#
loop_
_entity_poly.entity_id
_entity_poly.type
_entity_poly.pdbx_seq_one_letter_code
_entity_poly.pdbx_strand_id
1 'polypeptide(L)'
;MKYFFETRLGETRYRLADGSLLCKDVPIGRTGKQLYGADDLPKLKPDKFGEIVVTRSPEQVFHPATLASFEGMSITILHPEDENGNVRLVNPENWKELAVGHLQNVRRGTGEQSDLMLADLIVKDESAIQLIEDGLR
;
A
#
# COMPACT_ATOMS: atom_id res chain seq x y z
N MET A 1 5.37 15.34 -6.73
CA MET A 1 6.27 15.71 -5.62
C MET A 1 7.71 15.80 -6.10
N LYS A 2 8.59 16.59 -5.44
CA LYS A 2 10.05 16.59 -5.68
C LYS A 2 10.75 15.97 -4.46
N TYR A 3 11.73 15.10 -4.69
CA TYR A 3 12.51 14.44 -3.64
C TYR A 3 14.00 14.70 -3.85
N PHE A 4 14.72 14.91 -2.75
CA PHE A 4 16.18 14.86 -2.75
C PHE A 4 16.63 13.44 -2.41
N PHE A 5 17.46 12.84 -3.26
CA PHE A 5 18.00 11.50 -3.06
C PHE A 5 19.50 11.51 -3.38
N GLU A 6 20.24 10.64 -2.70
CA GLU A 6 21.68 10.49 -2.92
C GLU A 6 21.99 9.38 -3.91
N THR A 7 21.19 8.31 -3.90
CA THR A 7 21.40 7.15 -4.76
C THR A 7 20.11 6.77 -5.49
N ARG A 8 20.22 6.54 -6.80
CA ARG A 8 19.16 5.91 -7.60
C ARG A 8 19.43 4.40 -7.67
N LEU A 9 18.50 3.59 -7.16
CA LEU A 9 18.61 2.13 -7.11
C LEU A 9 17.96 1.46 -8.33
N GLY A 10 17.05 2.16 -9.01
CA GLY A 10 16.39 1.68 -10.23
C GLY A 10 15.49 2.73 -10.87
N GLU A 11 14.51 2.31 -11.65
CA GLU A 11 13.58 3.23 -12.31
C GLU A 11 12.74 4.00 -11.30
N THR A 12 12.24 3.31 -10.27
CA THR A 12 11.28 3.84 -9.28
C THR A 12 11.79 3.82 -7.84
N ARG A 13 13.00 3.31 -7.57
CA ARG A 13 13.56 3.18 -6.20
C ARG A 13 14.79 4.04 -5.99
N TYR A 14 14.86 4.72 -4.84
CA TYR A 14 15.90 5.69 -4.51
C TYR A 14 16.24 5.66 -3.01
N ARG A 15 17.51 5.86 -2.66
CA ARG A 15 17.95 6.10 -1.29
C ARG A 15 17.95 7.60 -0.99
N LEU A 16 17.19 8.01 0.02
CA LEU A 16 17.17 9.39 0.50
C LEU A 16 18.40 9.70 1.36
N ALA A 17 18.66 10.98 1.61
CA ALA A 17 19.84 11.42 2.37
C ALA A 17 19.85 10.96 3.84
N ASP A 18 18.70 10.64 4.41
CA ASP A 18 18.58 10.09 5.77
C ASP A 18 18.66 8.55 5.79
N GLY A 19 18.99 7.91 4.67
CA GLY A 19 19.02 6.45 4.52
C GLY A 19 17.66 5.81 4.24
N SER A 20 16.54 6.55 4.32
CA SER A 20 15.21 6.02 3.99
C SER A 20 15.15 5.54 2.54
N LEU A 21 14.30 4.55 2.27
CA LEU A 21 14.00 4.09 0.92
C LEU A 21 12.76 4.80 0.39
N LEU A 22 12.88 5.44 -0.76
CA LEU A 22 11.77 5.97 -1.55
C LEU A 22 11.42 4.97 -2.66
N CYS A 23 10.17 4.52 -2.68
CA CYS A 23 9.57 3.75 -3.77
C CYS A 23 8.48 4.61 -4.44
N LYS A 24 8.72 5.06 -5.67
CA LYS A 24 7.78 5.88 -6.43
C LYS A 24 6.77 5.04 -7.21
N ASP A 25 5.62 5.65 -7.49
CA ASP A 25 4.61 5.11 -8.42
C ASP A 25 4.13 3.69 -8.04
N VAL A 26 4.00 3.41 -6.73
CA VAL A 26 3.58 2.10 -6.23
C VAL A 26 2.05 1.99 -6.34
N PRO A 27 1.53 0.93 -6.99
CA PRO A 27 0.09 0.66 -7.01
C PRO A 27 -0.42 0.28 -5.62
N ILE A 28 -1.35 1.07 -5.08
CA ILE A 28 -2.00 0.84 -3.79
C ILE A 28 -3.50 0.50 -3.92
N GLY A 29 -4.04 0.57 -5.13
CA GLY A 29 -5.40 0.20 -5.45
C GLY A 29 -5.61 0.12 -6.97
N ARG A 30 -6.65 -0.59 -7.41
CA ARG A 30 -7.00 -0.68 -8.83
C ARG A 30 -8.50 -0.85 -9.06
N THR A 31 -8.94 -0.44 -10.23
CA THR A 31 -10.32 -0.68 -10.71
C THR A 31 -10.48 -2.11 -11.24
N GLY A 32 -11.73 -2.46 -11.56
CA GLY A 32 -12.07 -3.73 -12.18
C GLY A 32 -12.30 -4.86 -11.18
N LYS A 33 -12.15 -6.10 -11.65
CA LYS A 33 -12.44 -7.29 -10.86
C LYS A 33 -11.28 -7.66 -9.95
N GLN A 34 -11.61 -8.00 -8.71
CA GLN A 34 -10.73 -8.50 -7.67
C GLN A 34 -11.32 -9.80 -7.15
N LEU A 35 -10.46 -10.81 -6.96
CA LEU A 35 -10.84 -12.11 -6.41
C LEU A 35 -10.42 -12.14 -4.95
N TYR A 36 -11.32 -12.60 -4.10
CA TYR A 36 -11.12 -12.73 -2.66
C TYR A 36 -11.55 -14.13 -2.21
N GLY A 37 -10.87 -14.65 -1.20
CA GLY A 37 -11.30 -15.85 -0.49
C GLY A 37 -12.46 -15.54 0.45
N ALA A 38 -13.11 -16.60 0.95
CA ALA A 38 -14.16 -16.47 1.96
C ALA A 38 -13.64 -15.84 3.27
N ASP A 39 -12.38 -16.13 3.64
CA ASP A 39 -11.75 -15.61 4.86
C ASP A 39 -11.47 -14.10 4.78
N ASP A 40 -11.20 -13.59 3.57
CA ASP A 40 -10.97 -12.14 3.35
C ASP A 40 -12.27 -11.33 3.50
N LEU A 41 -13.41 -11.94 3.14
CA LEU A 41 -14.72 -11.28 3.08
C LEU A 41 -15.81 -12.16 3.73
N PRO A 42 -15.73 -12.42 5.05
CA PRO A 42 -16.57 -13.41 5.73
C PRO A 42 -18.07 -13.09 5.74
N LYS A 43 -18.43 -11.86 5.37
CA LYS A 43 -19.83 -11.39 5.27
C LYS A 43 -20.46 -11.67 3.90
N LEU A 44 -19.68 -12.12 2.93
CA LEU A 44 -20.14 -12.36 1.57
C LEU A 44 -20.12 -13.86 1.26
N LYS A 45 -21.07 -14.30 0.42
CA LYS A 45 -21.15 -15.70 0.02
C LYS A 45 -20.25 -15.94 -1.19
N PRO A 46 -19.28 -16.89 -1.11
CA PRO A 46 -18.48 -17.26 -2.28
C PRO A 46 -19.31 -17.96 -3.35
N ASP A 47 -18.78 -17.98 -4.56
CA ASP A 47 -19.35 -18.74 -5.67
C ASP A 47 -19.09 -20.25 -5.54
N LYS A 48 -19.41 -21.01 -6.60
CA LYS A 48 -19.27 -22.48 -6.60
C LYS A 48 -17.81 -22.96 -6.50
N PHE A 49 -16.83 -22.09 -6.75
CA PHE A 49 -15.41 -22.38 -6.69
C PHE A 49 -14.77 -21.86 -5.40
N GLY A 50 -15.54 -21.24 -4.50
CA GLY A 50 -15.02 -20.69 -3.25
C GLY A 50 -14.52 -19.25 -3.36
N GLU A 51 -14.74 -18.58 -4.49
CA GLU A 51 -14.23 -17.23 -4.76
C GLU A 51 -15.32 -16.16 -4.65
N ILE A 52 -14.93 -14.96 -4.23
CA ILE A 52 -15.78 -13.77 -4.22
C ILE A 52 -15.22 -12.76 -5.21
N VAL A 53 -16.01 -12.45 -6.24
CA VAL A 53 -15.66 -11.44 -7.26
C VAL A 53 -16.17 -10.07 -6.82
N VAL A 54 -15.26 -9.19 -6.41
CA VAL A 54 -15.57 -7.79 -6.12
C VAL A 54 -15.22 -6.94 -7.33
N THR A 55 -16.15 -6.10 -7.79
CA THR A 55 -15.89 -5.14 -8.87
C THR A 55 -15.75 -3.74 -8.29
N ARG A 56 -14.61 -3.10 -8.51
CA ARG A 56 -14.32 -1.73 -8.07
C ARG A 56 -14.46 -0.76 -9.23
N SER A 57 -15.40 0.18 -9.13
CA SER A 57 -15.60 1.18 -10.17
C SER A 57 -14.57 2.30 -10.08
N PRO A 58 -14.19 2.94 -11.20
CA PRO A 58 -13.31 4.11 -11.20
C PRO A 58 -13.81 5.24 -10.30
N GLU A 59 -15.13 5.45 -10.23
CA GLU A 59 -15.75 6.51 -9.43
C GLU A 59 -15.51 6.33 -7.93
N GLN A 60 -15.47 5.08 -7.47
CA GLN A 60 -15.21 4.75 -6.06
C GLN A 60 -13.71 4.76 -5.75
N VAL A 61 -12.89 4.15 -6.61
CA VAL A 61 -11.44 4.05 -6.41
C VAL A 61 -10.81 5.44 -6.48
N PHE A 62 -11.20 6.26 -7.46
CA PHE A 62 -10.63 7.60 -7.66
C PHE A 62 -11.46 8.72 -7.04
N HIS A 63 -12.43 8.37 -6.18
CA HIS A 63 -13.18 9.39 -5.45
C HIS A 63 -12.19 10.26 -4.64
N PRO A 64 -12.33 11.60 -4.63
CA PRO A 64 -11.42 12.47 -3.90
C PRO A 64 -11.27 12.09 -2.42
N ALA A 65 -12.37 11.70 -1.75
CA ALA A 65 -12.32 11.23 -0.37
C ALA A 65 -11.53 9.91 -0.21
N THR A 66 -11.60 9.01 -1.18
CA THR A 66 -10.81 7.77 -1.16
C THR A 66 -9.33 8.09 -1.29
N LEU A 67 -8.93 8.89 -2.28
CA LEU A 67 -7.53 9.31 -2.44
C LEU A 67 -7.01 10.01 -1.18
N ALA A 68 -7.78 10.94 -0.62
CA ALA A 68 -7.43 11.66 0.60
C ALA A 68 -7.29 10.75 1.83
N SER A 69 -8.02 9.63 1.89
CA SER A 69 -7.94 8.68 3.00
C SER A 69 -6.61 7.92 3.07
N PHE A 70 -5.85 7.87 1.98
CA PHE A 70 -4.53 7.23 1.93
C PHE A 70 -3.38 8.23 2.19
N GLU A 71 -3.55 9.51 1.86
CA GLU A 71 -2.47 10.49 1.92
C GLU A 71 -1.88 10.63 3.32
N GLY A 72 -0.56 10.41 3.45
CA GLY A 72 0.17 10.51 4.72
C GLY A 72 -0.02 9.31 5.66
N MET A 73 -0.77 8.28 5.26
CA MET A 73 -1.01 7.11 6.12
C MET A 73 0.25 6.26 6.27
N SER A 74 0.35 5.59 7.42
CA SER A 74 1.45 4.70 7.76
C SER A 74 1.47 3.47 6.86
N ILE A 75 2.67 3.01 6.53
CA ILE A 75 2.89 1.68 5.95
C ILE A 75 3.30 0.70 7.05
N THR A 76 2.95 -0.56 6.87
CA THR A 76 3.25 -1.66 7.79
C THR A 76 3.88 -2.81 6.99
N ILE A 77 4.54 -3.75 7.67
CA ILE A 77 4.99 -5.00 7.04
C ILE A 77 3.83 -5.99 7.13
N LEU A 78 3.29 -6.43 5.98
CA LEU A 78 2.13 -7.31 5.89
C LEU A 78 0.93 -6.77 6.72
N HIS A 79 -0.03 -7.62 7.06
CA HIS A 79 -1.09 -7.27 8.01
C HIS A 79 -0.57 -7.48 9.45
N PRO A 80 -0.49 -6.44 10.29
CA PRO A 80 -0.15 -6.63 11.68
C PRO A 80 -1.25 -7.41 12.38
N GLU A 81 -0.88 -8.42 13.17
CA GLU A 81 -1.82 -9.26 13.91
C GLU A 81 -1.47 -9.29 15.41
N ASP A 82 -2.47 -9.52 16.27
CA ASP A 82 -2.25 -9.87 17.66
C ASP A 82 -1.91 -11.36 17.85
N GLU A 83 -1.67 -11.79 19.08
CA GLU A 83 -1.33 -13.19 19.39
C GLU A 83 -2.42 -14.20 18.99
N ASN A 84 -3.65 -13.73 18.74
CA ASN A 84 -4.80 -14.54 18.33
C ASN A 84 -5.07 -14.45 16.81
N GLY A 85 -4.23 -13.76 16.04
CA GLY A 85 -4.40 -13.57 14.60
C GLY A 85 -5.39 -12.46 14.22
N ASN A 86 -5.80 -11.59 15.15
CA ASN A 86 -6.68 -10.48 14.80
C ASN A 86 -5.87 -9.32 14.24
N VAL A 87 -6.33 -8.75 13.12
CA VAL A 87 -5.68 -7.59 12.49
C VAL A 87 -5.65 -6.39 13.45
N ARG A 88 -4.45 -5.88 13.72
CA ARG A 88 -4.18 -4.67 14.50
C ARG A 88 -4.07 -3.47 13.58
N LEU A 89 -5.10 -2.62 13.58
CA LEU A 89 -5.06 -1.35 12.84
C LEU A 89 -4.11 -0.36 13.52
N VAL A 90 -3.37 0.38 12.70
CA VAL A 90 -2.49 1.46 13.17
C VAL A 90 -3.32 2.59 13.78
N ASN A 91 -2.93 3.06 14.96
CA ASN A 91 -3.57 4.12 15.72
C ASN A 91 -2.53 4.89 16.56
N PRO A 92 -2.90 6.00 17.23
CA PRO A 92 -1.95 6.80 18.01
C PRO A 92 -1.24 6.06 19.16
N GLU A 93 -1.76 4.93 19.63
CA GLU A 93 -1.18 4.15 20.72
C GLU A 93 -0.09 3.19 20.22
N ASN A 94 -0.24 2.66 18.99
CA ASN A 94 0.63 1.61 18.45
C ASN A 94 1.47 2.01 17.22
N TRP A 95 1.32 3.23 16.70
CA TRP A 95 2.00 3.63 15.45
C TRP A 95 3.53 3.48 15.50
N LYS A 96 4.16 3.73 16.65
CA LYS A 96 5.61 3.59 16.81
C LYS A 96 6.09 2.14 16.65
N GLU A 97 5.23 1.19 16.99
CA GLU A 97 5.51 -0.24 16.91
C GLU A 97 5.25 -0.76 15.49
N LEU A 98 4.11 -0.37 14.90
CA LEU A 98 3.62 -0.98 13.67
C LEU A 98 4.07 -0.26 12.40
N ALA A 99 4.26 1.06 12.44
CA ALA A 99 4.56 1.84 11.24
C ALA A 99 6.04 1.76 10.87
N VAL A 100 6.31 1.37 9.62
CA VAL A 100 7.68 1.31 9.06
C VAL A 100 7.99 2.47 8.11
N GLY A 101 7.07 3.42 8.00
CA GLY A 101 7.14 4.56 7.10
C GLY A 101 5.77 5.18 6.85
N HIS A 102 5.64 5.88 5.73
CA HIS A 102 4.36 6.42 5.28
C HIS A 102 4.28 6.47 3.75
N LEU A 103 3.08 6.68 3.23
CA LEU A 103 2.83 6.91 1.81
C LEU A 103 2.32 8.35 1.57
N GLN A 104 2.61 8.89 0.39
CA GLN A 104 2.23 10.25 0.02
C GLN A 104 2.13 10.39 -1.51
N ASN A 105 1.71 11.57 -1.98
CA ASN A 105 1.52 11.86 -3.41
C ASN A 105 0.49 10.90 -4.04
N VAL A 106 -0.58 10.58 -3.32
CA VAL A 106 -1.65 9.65 -3.76
C VAL A 106 -2.38 10.23 -4.96
N ARG A 107 -2.45 9.46 -6.04
CA ARG A 107 -2.98 9.91 -7.33
C ARG A 107 -3.51 8.78 -8.18
N ARG A 108 -4.37 9.11 -9.14
CA ARG A 108 -4.68 8.20 -10.24
C ARG A 108 -3.49 8.13 -11.21
N GLY A 109 -3.16 6.93 -11.67
CA GLY A 109 -2.17 6.75 -12.73
C GLY A 109 -2.66 7.27 -14.08
N THR A 110 -1.77 7.32 -15.08
CA THR A 110 -2.08 7.80 -16.43
C THR A 110 -1.65 6.76 -17.47
N GLY A 111 -2.14 6.91 -18.70
CA GLY A 111 -1.84 5.97 -19.79
C GLY A 111 -2.21 4.53 -19.43
N GLU A 112 -1.25 3.63 -19.54
CA GLU A 112 -1.41 2.20 -19.22
C GLU A 112 -1.70 1.92 -17.75
N GLN A 113 -1.44 2.88 -16.85
CA GLN A 113 -1.71 2.77 -15.40
C GLN A 113 -2.98 3.53 -14.99
N SER A 114 -3.83 3.91 -15.96
CA SER A 114 -5.03 4.73 -15.70
C SER A 114 -6.11 4.01 -14.88
N ASP A 115 -5.98 2.70 -14.68
CA ASP A 115 -6.79 1.87 -13.80
C ASP A 115 -6.23 1.76 -12.38
N LEU A 116 -5.04 2.30 -12.10
CA LEU A 116 -4.33 2.21 -10.83
C LEU A 116 -4.45 3.50 -9.99
N MET A 117 -4.55 3.32 -8.68
CA MET A 117 -4.24 4.33 -7.67
C MET A 117 -2.78 4.12 -7.26
N LEU A 118 -1.96 5.17 -7.44
CA LEU A 118 -0.53 5.15 -7.18
C LEU A 118 -0.20 6.03 -5.98
N ALA A 119 0.84 5.65 -5.24
CA ALA A 119 1.46 6.47 -4.20
C ALA A 119 2.98 6.34 -4.22
N ASP A 120 3.65 7.29 -3.60
CA ASP A 120 5.08 7.22 -3.33
C ASP A 120 5.26 6.82 -1.86
N LEU A 121 6.00 5.74 -1.60
CA LEU A 121 6.24 5.20 -0.25
C LEU A 121 7.61 5.66 0.24
N ILE A 122 7.66 6.20 1.46
CA ILE A 122 8.91 6.42 2.18
C ILE A 122 8.99 5.40 3.32
N VAL A 123 9.87 4.43 3.15
CA VAL A 123 10.19 3.40 4.15
C VAL A 123 11.37 3.89 4.98
N LYS A 124 11.18 3.94 6.29
CA LYS A 124 12.15 4.48 7.25
C LYS A 124 12.77 3.42 8.15
N ASP A 125 12.08 2.30 8.33
CA ASP A 125 12.58 1.19 9.13
C ASP A 125 13.60 0.35 8.35
N GLU A 126 14.75 0.09 8.96
CA GLU A 126 15.86 -0.65 8.35
C GLU A 126 15.49 -2.10 8.01
N SER A 127 14.72 -2.76 8.89
CA SER A 127 14.30 -4.15 8.65
C SER A 127 13.29 -4.23 7.50
N ALA A 128 12.36 -3.27 7.41
CA ALA A 128 11.42 -3.17 6.29
C ALA A 128 12.14 -2.91 4.96
N ILE A 129 13.18 -2.06 4.97
CA ILE A 129 14.02 -1.80 3.80
C ILE A 129 14.71 -3.10 3.36
N GLN A 130 15.30 -3.85 4.29
CA GLN A 130 15.97 -5.11 3.96
C GLN A 130 14.99 -6.13 3.37
N LEU A 131 13.79 -6.27 3.93
CA LEU A 131 12.76 -7.17 3.38
C LEU A 131 12.41 -6.82 1.92
N ILE A 132 12.30 -5.54 1.60
CA ILE A 132 12.03 -5.09 0.22
C ILE A 132 13.21 -5.39 -0.71
N GLU A 133 14.45 -5.25 -0.21
CA GLU A 133 15.65 -5.59 -0.97
C GLU A 133 15.78 -7.09 -1.21
N ASP A 134 15.35 -7.91 -0.24
CA ASP A 134 15.29 -9.37 -0.33
C ASP A 134 14.13 -9.87 -1.21
N GLY A 135 13.22 -8.96 -1.62
CA GLY A 135 12.20 -9.22 -2.62
C GLY A 135 10.78 -9.36 -2.08
N LEU A 136 10.51 -8.98 -0.83
CA LEU A 136 9.14 -8.76 -0.36
C LEU A 136 8.49 -7.66 -1.22
N ARG A 137 7.30 -7.94 -1.76
CA ARG A 137 6.57 -7.07 -2.68
C ARG A 137 5.11 -6.94 -2.25
#